data_AF-A0A966PYD3-F1
#
_entry.id   AF-A0A966PYD3-F1
#
_cell.length_a   1.000
_cell.length_b   1.000
_cell.length_c   1.000
_cell.angle_alpha   90.00
_cell.angle_beta   90.00
_cell.angle_gamma   90.00
#
_symmetry.space_group_name_H-M   'P 1'
#
loop_
_entity.id
_entity.type
_entity.pdbx_description
1 polymer ?
#
loop_
_entity_poly.entity_id
_entity_poly.type
_entity_poly.pdbx_seq_one_letter_code
_entity_poly.pdbx_strand_id
1 'polypeptide(L)'
;RLEAKYGVLRTFYYKDNGEKVIVNSTAGTINYDTGVVVLSSVRPSAVITNNFYDSNILTVSVVPDSEIIPPLRNRILTIEEGNSQSIQLELVADTK
;
A
#
# COMPACT_ATOMS: atom_id res chain seq x y z
N ARG A 1 6.38 8.57 21.42
CA ARG A 1 6.56 8.07 20.04
C ARG A 1 7.02 9.25 19.19
N LEU A 2 8.28 9.27 18.73
CA LEU A 2 8.86 10.39 17.97
C LEU A 2 8.93 10.02 16.47
N GLU A 3 7.79 9.61 15.92
CA GLU A 3 7.67 9.40 14.48
C GLU A 3 7.08 10.68 13.87
N ALA A 4 7.66 11.15 12.78
CA ALA A 4 7.15 12.33 12.10
C ALA A 4 5.72 12.03 11.62
N LYS A 5 4.75 12.79 12.14
CA LYS A 5 3.32 12.72 11.77
C LYS A 5 3.08 12.66 10.26
N TYR A 6 3.95 13.31 9.50
CA TYR A 6 3.88 13.37 8.05
C TYR A 6 5.08 12.68 7.39
N GLY A 7 4.81 11.86 6.38
CA GLY A 7 5.80 11.26 5.49
C GLY A 7 5.73 11.88 4.09
N VAL A 8 6.86 11.89 3.38
CA VAL A 8 6.95 12.33 1.98
C VAL A 8 7.02 11.11 1.06
N LEU A 9 6.13 11.08 0.06
CA LEU A 9 6.06 10.03 -0.95
C LEU A 9 7.00 10.33 -2.11
N ARG A 10 7.56 9.28 -2.70
CA ARG A 10 8.51 9.36 -3.80
C ARG A 10 8.12 8.41 -4.91
N THR A 11 8.29 8.82 -6.15
CA THR A 11 8.25 7.91 -7.29
C THR A 11 9.64 7.39 -7.57
N PHE A 12 9.75 6.10 -7.85
CA PHE A 12 11.01 5.45 -8.17
C PHE A 12 10.79 4.27 -9.12
N TYR A 13 11.87 3.83 -9.75
CA TYR A 13 11.93 2.56 -10.46
C TYR A 13 13.26 1.87 -10.11
N TYR A 14 13.35 0.57 -10.43
CA TYR A 14 14.61 -0.18 -10.35
C TYR A 14 15.17 -0.37 -11.76
N LYS A 15 16.47 -0.14 -11.93
CA LYS A 15 17.18 -0.53 -13.16
C LYS A 15 17.33 -2.06 -13.22
N ASP A 16 17.73 -2.58 -14.37
CA ASP A 16 17.94 -4.03 -14.58
C ASP A 16 18.95 -4.65 -13.61
N ASN A 17 19.89 -3.85 -13.08
CA ASN A 17 20.86 -4.25 -12.07
C ASN A 17 20.34 -4.15 -10.61
N GLY A 18 19.07 -3.81 -10.41
CA GLY A 18 18.44 -3.64 -9.09
C GLY A 18 18.69 -2.28 -8.43
N GLU A 19 19.39 -1.35 -9.09
CA GLU A 19 19.62 -0.01 -8.54
C GLU A 19 18.32 0.80 -8.52
N LYS A 20 17.99 1.36 -7.35
CA LYS A 20 16.82 2.22 -7.17
C LYS A 20 17.11 3.64 -7.66
N VAL A 21 16.28 4.14 -8.59
CA VAL A 21 16.35 5.51 -9.09
C VAL A 21 15.12 6.28 -8.64
N ILE A 22 15.32 7.36 -7.89
CA ILE A 22 14.25 8.28 -7.49
C ILE A 22 13.98 9.24 -8.65
N VAL A 23 12.72 9.29 -9.10
CA VAL A 23 12.26 10.18 -10.18
C VAL A 23 11.75 11.50 -9.61
N ASN A 24 10.96 11.43 -8.54
CA ASN A 24 10.48 12.60 -7.82
C ASN A 24 10.53 12.34 -6.31
N SER A 25 11.25 13.18 -5.58
CA SER A 25 11.43 13.07 -4.13
C SER A 25 10.29 13.67 -3.30
N THR A 26 9.36 14.40 -3.93
CA THR A 26 8.21 15.07 -3.32
C THR A 26 6.93 14.80 -4.13
N ALA A 27 6.66 13.53 -4.41
CA ALA A 27 5.52 13.11 -5.23
C ALA A 27 4.16 13.25 -4.50
N GLY A 28 4.21 13.34 -3.17
CA GLY A 28 3.02 13.45 -2.32
C GLY A 28 3.36 13.37 -0.84
N THR A 29 2.32 13.24 -0.02
CA THR A 29 2.43 13.16 1.44
C THR A 29 1.51 12.10 2.02
N ILE A 30 1.88 11.55 3.17
CA ILE A 30 1.01 10.73 4.01
C ILE A 30 0.93 11.34 5.40
N ASN A 31 -0.26 11.38 5.99
CA ASN A 31 -0.47 11.71 7.40
C ASN A 31 -0.69 10.41 8.18
N TYR A 32 0.29 9.96 8.94
CA TYR A 32 0.25 8.68 9.65
C TYR A 32 -0.80 8.62 10.76
N ASP A 33 -1.19 9.77 11.36
CA ASP A 33 -2.26 9.80 12.36
C ASP A 33 -3.64 9.48 11.74
N THR A 34 -3.84 9.84 10.48
CA THR A 34 -5.16 9.77 9.80
C THR A 34 -5.22 8.75 8.67
N GLY A 35 -4.06 8.24 8.23
CA GLY A 35 -3.93 7.40 7.03
C GLY A 35 -4.19 8.14 5.71
N VAL A 36 -4.36 9.47 5.71
CA VAL A 36 -4.66 10.22 4.48
C VAL A 36 -3.40 10.31 3.60
N VAL A 37 -3.54 9.82 2.37
CA VAL A 37 -2.52 9.87 1.31
C VAL A 37 -2.92 10.91 0.27
N VAL A 38 -2.00 11.82 -0.04
CA VAL A 38 -2.19 12.85 -1.07
C VAL A 38 -1.10 12.71 -2.13
N LEU A 39 -1.50 12.50 -3.38
CA LEU A 39 -0.61 12.45 -4.54
C LEU A 39 -0.68 13.79 -5.27
N SER A 40 0.29 14.68 -5.02
CA SER A 40 0.31 16.03 -5.58
C SER A 40 1.01 16.13 -6.93
N SER A 41 1.89 15.18 -7.24
CA SER A 41 2.76 15.24 -8.43
C SER A 41 2.91 13.88 -9.09
N VAL A 42 1.79 13.15 -9.20
CA VAL A 42 1.69 11.88 -9.92
C VAL A 42 0.64 12.03 -11.02
N ARG A 43 1.05 11.86 -12.27
CA ARG A 43 0.18 11.93 -13.46
C ARG A 43 0.39 10.66 -14.31
N PRO A 44 -0.23 9.53 -13.94
CA PRO A 44 -0.06 8.30 -14.70
C PRO A 44 -0.78 8.41 -16.04
N SER A 45 -0.12 8.01 -17.13
CA SER A 45 -0.75 7.89 -18.46
C SER A 45 -1.54 6.59 -18.61
N ALA A 46 -1.14 5.54 -17.90
CA ALA A 46 -1.82 4.26 -17.80
C ALA A 46 -1.45 3.56 -16.48
N VAL A 47 -2.31 2.63 -16.04
CA VAL A 47 -2.01 1.68 -14.96
C VAL A 47 -2.13 0.27 -15.51
N ILE A 48 -1.05 -0.49 -15.45
CA ILE A 48 -1.02 -1.88 -15.90
C ILE A 48 -1.61 -2.81 -14.84
N THR A 49 -2.10 -3.96 -15.27
CA THR A 49 -2.57 -5.04 -14.40
C THR A 49 -1.48 -5.45 -13.41
N ASN A 50 -1.88 -5.77 -12.18
CA ASN A 50 -1.01 -6.41 -11.21
C ASN A 50 -1.57 -7.80 -10.85
N ASN A 51 -0.86 -8.55 -9.99
CA ASN A 51 -1.27 -9.92 -9.65
C ASN A 51 -2.61 -10.03 -8.89
N PHE A 52 -3.18 -8.90 -8.44
CA PHE A 52 -4.34 -8.83 -7.55
C PHE A 52 -5.52 -8.05 -8.12
N TYR A 53 -5.31 -7.18 -9.11
CA TYR A 53 -6.32 -6.29 -9.66
C TYR A 53 -6.14 -6.08 -11.16
N ASP A 54 -7.27 -5.89 -11.86
CA ASP A 54 -7.35 -5.60 -13.29
C ASP A 54 -6.64 -4.30 -13.70
N SER A 55 -6.48 -4.09 -15.01
CA SER A 55 -5.92 -2.85 -15.58
C SER A 55 -6.74 -1.61 -15.16
N ASN A 56 -6.09 -0.45 -15.14
CA ASN A 56 -6.69 0.84 -14.76
C ASN A 56 -7.11 0.97 -13.28
N ILE A 57 -6.69 0.05 -12.40
CA ILE A 57 -6.93 0.14 -10.95
C ILE A 57 -5.65 0.59 -10.24
N LEU A 58 -5.66 1.81 -9.68
CA LEU A 58 -4.58 2.27 -8.81
C LEU A 58 -4.70 1.58 -7.44
N THR A 59 -3.63 0.88 -7.06
CA THR A 59 -3.54 0.14 -5.81
C THR A 59 -2.56 0.79 -4.84
N VAL A 60 -2.89 0.74 -3.56
CA VAL A 60 -2.03 1.22 -2.47
C VAL A 60 -1.95 0.13 -1.41
N SER A 61 -0.73 -0.32 -1.12
CA SER A 61 -0.46 -1.28 -0.07
C SER A 61 0.18 -0.58 1.12
N VAL A 62 -0.36 -0.79 2.31
CA VAL A 62 0.15 -0.23 3.57
C VAL A 62 0.13 -1.28 4.66
N VAL A 63 1.03 -1.15 5.62
CA VAL A 63 0.98 -1.93 6.86
C VAL A 63 0.18 -1.08 7.86
N PRO A 64 -0.99 -1.55 8.33
CA PRO A 64 -1.76 -0.83 9.33
C PRO A 64 -1.09 -0.90 10.71
N ASP A 65 -1.24 0.15 11.52
CA ASP A 65 -0.76 0.19 12.91
C ASP A 65 -1.68 -0.62 13.86
N SER A 66 -2.90 -0.96 13.42
CA SER A 66 -3.90 -1.73 14.16
C SER A 66 -4.41 -2.90 13.33
N GLU A 67 -4.58 -4.06 13.98
CA GLU A 67 -5.20 -5.25 13.40
C GLU A 67 -6.72 -5.12 13.26
N ILE A 68 -7.33 -4.20 14.02
CA ILE A 68 -8.77 -3.92 13.94
C ILE A 68 -8.99 -2.80 12.92
N ILE A 69 -9.67 -3.14 11.81
CA ILE A 69 -9.95 -2.22 10.70
C ILE A 69 -11.47 -2.02 10.56
N PRO A 70 -12.06 -1.01 11.22
CA PRO A 70 -13.48 -0.74 11.06
C PRO A 70 -13.74 -0.02 9.71
N PRO A 71 -14.71 -0.48 8.90
CA PRO A 71 -15.19 0.32 7.79
C PRO A 71 -15.89 1.56 8.36
N LEU A 72 -15.41 2.75 7.98
CA LEU A 72 -16.16 4.00 8.18
C LEU A 72 -17.04 4.24 6.95
N ARG A 73 -17.87 5.28 6.98
CA ARG A 73 -18.83 5.59 5.90
C ARG A 73 -18.16 5.60 4.53
N ASN A 74 -18.88 5.08 3.52
CA ASN A 74 -18.48 4.99 2.12
C ASN A 74 -17.23 4.12 1.86
N ARG A 75 -17.05 3.05 2.63
CA ARG A 75 -15.99 2.06 2.41
C ARG A 75 -16.55 0.65 2.49
N ILE A 76 -16.11 -0.21 1.57
CA ILE A 76 -16.43 -1.63 1.58
C ILE A 76 -15.14 -2.36 1.95
N LEU A 77 -15.20 -3.19 3.00
CA LEU A 77 -14.16 -4.14 3.33
C LEU A 77 -14.60 -5.51 2.80
N THR A 78 -13.80 -6.09 1.91
CA THR A 78 -14.07 -7.38 1.28
C THR A 78 -12.91 -8.33 1.50
N ILE A 79 -13.22 -9.62 1.59
CA ILE A 79 -12.24 -10.71 1.53
C ILE A 79 -12.48 -11.42 0.20
N GLU A 80 -11.43 -11.61 -0.59
CA GLU A 80 -11.54 -12.30 -1.88
C GLU A 80 -11.28 -13.81 -1.69
N GLU A 81 -12.35 -14.60 -1.65
CA GLU A 81 -12.31 -16.05 -1.34
C GLU A 81 -11.62 -16.90 -2.43
N GLY A 82 -11.47 -16.38 -3.66
CA GLY A 82 -10.78 -17.07 -4.76
C GLY A 82 -9.25 -16.87 -4.75
N ASN A 83 -8.73 -16.03 -3.87
CA ASN A 83 -7.33 -15.68 -3.80
C ASN A 83 -6.72 -16.21 -2.50
N SER A 84 -5.84 -17.21 -2.61
CA SER A 84 -5.18 -17.84 -1.45
C SER A 84 -4.26 -16.90 -0.66
N GLN A 85 -3.96 -15.71 -1.20
CA GLN A 85 -3.22 -14.67 -0.50
C GLN A 85 -4.11 -13.83 0.43
N SER A 86 -5.44 -13.90 0.29
CA SER A 86 -6.40 -13.15 1.11
C SER A 86 -6.42 -13.61 2.57
N ILE A 87 -6.11 -14.89 2.82
CA ILE A 87 -5.99 -15.46 4.16
C ILE A 87 -4.77 -16.38 4.18
N GLN A 88 -3.73 -15.97 4.89
CA GLN A 88 -2.57 -16.83 5.17
C GLN A 88 -2.64 -17.31 6.61
N LEU A 89 -2.55 -18.62 6.80
CA LEU A 89 -2.47 -19.24 8.12
C LEU A 89 -1.04 -19.75 8.33
N GLU A 90 -0.36 -19.24 9.34
CA GLU A 90 0.89 -19.83 9.81
C GLU A 90 0.57 -20.82 10.94
N LEU A 91 0.72 -22.11 10.66
CA LEU A 91 0.54 -23.16 11.66
C LEU A 91 1.82 -23.30 12.47
N VAL A 92 1.77 -22.91 13.74
CA VAL A 92 2.87 -23.11 14.70
C VAL A 92 2.57 -24.34 15.55
N ALA A 93 3.52 -25.27 15.62
CA ALA A 93 3.39 -26.45 16.47
C ALA A 93 3.46 -26.07 17.96
N ASP A 94 2.49 -26.53 18.75
CA ASP A 94 2.49 -26.38 20.20
C ASP A 94 3.66 -27.19 20.78
N THR A 95 4.70 -26.49 21.24
CA THR A 95 5.86 -27.10 21.89
C THR A 95 5.62 -27.10 23.40
N LYS A 96 4.89 -28.12 23.85
CA LYS A 96 4.83 -28.50 25.26
C LYS A 96 6.00 -29.41 25.63
#